data_AF-A0AAW5YT40-F1
#
_entry.id   AF-A0AAW5YT40-F1
#
_cell.length_a   1.000
_cell.length_b   1.000
_cell.length_c   1.000
_cell.angle_alpha   90.00
_cell.angle_beta   90.00
_cell.angle_gamma   90.00
#
_symmetry.space_group_name_H-M   'P 1'
#
loop_
_entity.id
_entity.type
_entity.pdbx_description
1 polymer ?
#
loop_
_entity_poly.entity_id
_entity_poly.type
_entity_poly.pdbx_seq_one_letter_code
_entity_poly.pdbx_strand_id
1 'polypeptide(L)' 'MKRISNKELREISKKYRERAKAPQSEFIKYESHEQFYDLIMKHKKEQGWKFKDEK' A
#
# COMPACT_ATOMS: atom_id res chain seq x y z
N MET A 1 -2.48 -8.21 -17.83
CA MET A 1 -2.84 -7.25 -16.77
C MET A 1 -4.36 -7.10 -16.73
N LYS A 2 -5.01 -7.28 -15.57
CA LYS A 2 -6.45 -6.98 -15.43
C LYS A 2 -6.64 -5.47 -15.56
N ARG A 3 -7.52 -5.04 -16.47
CA ARG A 3 -7.92 -3.63 -16.58
C ARG A 3 -8.86 -3.30 -15.42
N ILE A 4 -8.52 -2.28 -14.65
CA ILE A 4 -9.33 -1.77 -13.54
C ILE A 4 -10.56 -1.08 -14.15
N SER A 5 -11.75 -1.31 -13.61
CA SER A 5 -12.97 -0.65 -14.10
C SER A 5 -13.00 0.84 -13.75
N ASN A 6 -13.78 1.64 -14.48
CA ASN A 6 -13.96 3.07 -14.18
C ASN A 6 -14.53 3.31 -12.77
N LYS A 7 -15.34 2.38 -12.25
CA LYS A 7 -15.90 2.45 -10.89
C LYS A 7 -14.80 2.25 -9.86
N GLU A 8 -14.00 1.18 -9.99
CA GLU A 8 -12.87 0.90 -9.10
C GLU A 8 -11.84 2.04 -9.14
N LEU A 9 -11.55 2.61 -10.33
CA LEU A 9 -10.65 3.75 -10.46
C LEU A 9 -11.17 4.98 -9.68
N ARG A 10 -12.48 5.25 -9.74
CA ARG A 10 -13.10 6.35 -8.99
C ARG A 10 -13.04 6.12 -7.48
N GLU A 11 -13.21 4.88 -7.03
CA GLU A 11 -13.09 4.52 -5.61
C GLU A 11 -11.65 4.63 -5.10
N ILE A 12 -10.68 4.15 -5.87
CA ILE A 12 -9.24 4.28 -5.57
C ILE A 12 -8.89 5.78 -5.51
N SER A 13 -9.31 6.57 -6.49
CA SER A 13 -9.03 8.00 -6.52
C SER A 13 -9.65 8.70 -5.29
N LYS A 14 -10.91 8.42 -4.95
CA LYS A 14 -11.53 9.01 -3.75
C LYS A 14 -10.78 8.68 -2.45
N LYS A 15 -10.31 7.44 -2.30
CA LYS A 15 -9.65 6.99 -1.07
C LYS A 15 -8.18 7.42 -0.96
N TYR A 16 -7.46 7.49 -2.08
CA TYR A 16 -6.00 7.58 -2.08
C TYR A 16 -5.43 8.81 -2.80
N ARG A 17 -6.26 9.64 -3.47
CA ARG A 17 -5.80 10.84 -4.18
C ARG A 17 -5.00 11.78 -3.27
N GLU A 18 -5.43 11.97 -2.03
CA GLU A 18 -4.73 12.87 -1.11
C GLU A 18 -3.39 12.29 -0.66
N ARG A 19 -3.28 10.96 -0.50
CA ARG A 19 -1.99 10.30 -0.24
C ARG A 19 -1.02 10.44 -1.41
N ALA A 20 -1.52 10.44 -2.64
CA ALA A 20 -0.69 10.66 -3.83
C ALA A 20 -0.15 12.10 -3.93
N LYS A 21 -0.73 13.06 -3.20
CA LYS A 21 -0.26 14.44 -3.10
C LYS A 21 0.62 14.69 -1.87
N ALA A 22 0.76 13.70 -0.98
CA ALA A 22 1.56 13.85 0.23
C ALA A 22 3.03 14.16 -0.15
N PRO A 23 3.68 15.13 0.51
CA PRO A 23 5.06 15.45 0.23
C PRO A 23 5.96 14.26 0.57
N GLN A 24 7.05 14.09 -0.18
CA GLN A 24 8.00 12.99 0.03
C GLN A 24 8.59 12.98 1.45
N SER A 25 8.61 14.12 2.14
CA SER A 25 9.03 14.22 3.55
C SER A 25 8.17 13.40 4.51
N GLU A 26 6.90 13.15 4.17
CA GLU A 26 5.97 12.36 4.98
C GLU A 26 6.06 10.86 4.70
N PHE A 27 6.87 10.45 3.72
CA PHE A 27 6.99 9.04 3.37
C PHE A 27 7.78 8.33 4.45
N ILE A 28 7.37 7.10 4.76
CA ILE A 28 8.11 6.24 5.68
C ILE A 28 9.49 6.01 5.08
N LYS A 29 10.53 6.48 5.79
CA LYS A 29 11.92 6.26 5.41
C LYS A 29 12.34 4.88 5.87
N TYR A 30 13.09 4.21 5.02
CA TYR A 30 13.73 2.93 5.29
C TYR A 30 15.09 2.94 4.61
N GLU A 31 16.06 2.27 5.23
CA GLU A 31 17.47 2.23 4.83
C GLU A 31 17.74 1.08 3.86
N SER A 32 16.92 0.02 3.88
CA SER A 32 17.11 -1.16 3.04
C SER A 32 15.79 -1.81 2.62
N HIS A 33 15.88 -2.65 1.58
CA HIS A 33 14.77 -3.47 1.10
C HIS A 33 14.28 -4.46 2.17
N GLU A 34 15.18 -4.94 3.03
CA GLU A 34 14.85 -5.83 4.15
C GLU A 34 14.03 -5.09 5.21
N GLN A 35 14.45 -3.88 5.59
CA GLN A 35 13.69 -3.06 6.53
C GLN A 35 12.31 -2.70 5.98
N PHE A 36 12.21 -2.42 4.69
CA PHE A 36 10.92 -2.20 4.03
C PHE A 36 10.02 -3.44 4.08
N TYR A 37 10.58 -4.62 3.84
CA TYR A 37 9.85 -5.88 3.94
C TYR A 37 9.33 -6.14 5.36
N ASP A 38 10.16 -5.91 6.37
CA ASP A 38 9.78 -6.07 7.78
C ASP A 38 8.64 -5.11 8.18
N LEU A 39 8.67 -3.87 7.70
CA LEU A 39 7.59 -2.90 7.92
C LEU A 39 6.27 -3.39 7.30
N ILE A 40 6.31 -3.94 6.09
CA ILE A 40 5.13 -4.52 5.44
C ILE A 40 4.60 -5.71 6.24
N MET A 41 5.48 -6.62 6.65
CA MET A 41 5.10 -7.84 7.38
C MET A 41 4.53 -7.54 8.77
N LYS A 42 5.10 -6.55 9.47
CA LYS A 42 4.58 -6.07 10.74
C LYS A 42 3.17 -5.50 10.57
N HIS A 43 2.99 -4.60 9.60
CA HIS A 43 1.68 -3.99 9.37
C HIS A 43 0.63 -5.02 8.92
N LYS A 44 1.03 -5.96 8.08
CA LYS A 44 0.22 -7.11 7.67
C LYS A 44 -0.27 -7.92 8.88
N LYS A 45 0.60 -8.20 9.84
CA LYS A 45 0.26 -8.92 11.08
C LYS A 45 -0.72 -8.11 11.94
N GLU A 46 -0.49 -6.82 12.11
CA GLU A 46 -1.36 -5.93 12.90
C GLU A 46 -2.77 -5.80 12.29
N GLN A 47 -2.88 -5.76 10.97
CA GLN A 47 -4.16 -5.65 10.25
C GLN A 47 -4.83 -7.01 10.01
N GLY A 48 -4.19 -8.12 10.37
CA GLY A 48 -4.68 -9.48 10.08
C GLY A 48 -4.77 -9.78 8.57
N TRP A 49 -3.95 -9.12 7.75
CA TRP A 49 -3.97 -9.31 6.30
C TRP A 49 -3.21 -10.58 5.88
N LYS A 50 -3.68 -11.19 4.80
CA LYS A 50 -2.99 -12.29 4.11
C LYS A 50 -2.66 -11.84 2.69
N PHE A 51 -1.49 -12.20 2.20
CA PHE A 51 -1.25 -12.06 0.77
C PHE A 51 -2.17 -13.00 0.01
N LYS A 52 -2.51 -12.61 -1.21
CA LYS A 52 -3.50 -13.31 -2.03
C LYS A 52 -3.16 -14.80 -2.24
N ASP A 53 -1.88 -15.14 -2.25
CA ASP A 53 -1.36 -16.49 -2.51
C ASP A 53 -0.70 -17.14 -1.28
N GLU A 54 -0.94 -16.60 -0.08
CA GLU A 54 -0.44 -17.15 1.18
C GLU A 54 -1.38 -18.26 1.66
N LYS A 55 -0.89 -19.51 1.76
CA LYS A 55 -1.63 -20.66 2.28
C LYS A 55 -1.88 -20.55 3.78
#